data_AF-A0ABD6BPZ7-F1
#
_entry.id   AF-A0ABD6BPZ7-F1
#
_cell.length_a   1.000
_cell.length_b   1.000
_cell.length_c   1.000
_cell.angle_alpha   90.00
_cell.angle_beta   90.00
_cell.angle_gamma   90.00
#
_symmetry.space_group_name_H-M   'P 1'
#
loop_
_entity.id
_entity.type
_entity.pdbx_description
1 polymer ?
#
loop_
_entity_poly.entity_id
_entity_poly.type
_entity_poly.pdbx_seq_one_letter_code
_entity_poly.pdbx_strand_id
1 'polypeptide(L)'
;MPMETYILVVRETSRHDGIDADLIDDDGLVETTTQLAYGDYDVTAERGDDEGPDRIEERFTVDASSVGIEVEREDGEFVFRAVADGEEAARIEVSDTEWALLQS
;
A
#
# COMPACT_ATOMS: atom_id res chain seq x y z
N MET A 1 -20.00 15.49 6.58
CA MET A 1 -18.77 16.00 7.21
C MET A 1 -18.13 16.93 6.16
N PRO A 2 -16.89 17.43 6.25
CA PRO A 2 -16.22 17.92 5.05
C PRO A 2 -15.75 16.71 4.22
N MET A 3 -15.82 16.83 2.90
CA MET A 3 -15.17 15.88 2.00
C MET A 3 -13.66 16.12 2.07
N GLU A 4 -12.91 15.12 2.49
CA GLU A 4 -11.45 15.14 2.59
C GLU A 4 -10.85 14.30 1.47
N THR A 5 -9.67 14.72 0.99
CA THR A 5 -8.99 14.07 -0.13
C THR A 5 -7.72 13.43 0.40
N TYR A 6 -7.56 12.16 0.09
CA TYR A 6 -6.40 11.38 0.51
C TYR A 6 -5.70 10.76 -0.70
N ILE A 7 -4.45 10.38 -0.49
CA ILE A 7 -3.61 9.68 -1.45
C ILE A 7 -3.08 8.45 -0.75
N LEU A 8 -3.48 7.27 -1.22
CA LEU A 8 -2.87 6.00 -0.84
C LEU A 8 -1.60 5.83 -1.67
N VAL A 9 -0.45 5.75 -1.01
CA VAL A 9 0.86 5.57 -1.64
C VAL A 9 1.41 4.23 -1.23
N VAL A 10 1.61 3.32 -2.17
CA VAL A 10 2.22 2.01 -1.95
C VAL A 10 3.59 1.98 -2.60
N ARG A 11 4.63 1.66 -1.82
CA ARG A 11 6.02 1.63 -2.30
C ARG A 11 6.80 0.49 -1.67
N GLU A 12 7.82 0.02 -2.36
CA GLU A 12 8.76 -0.91 -1.74
C GLU A 12 9.60 -0.18 -0.68
N THR A 13 9.86 -0.87 0.43
CA THR A 13 10.76 -0.37 1.47
C THR A 13 12.17 -0.19 0.91
N SER A 14 12.94 0.77 1.43
CA SER A 14 14.32 1.01 0.99
C SER A 14 15.28 -0.16 1.21
N ARG A 15 14.83 -1.21 1.91
CA ARG A 15 15.60 -2.45 2.14
C ARG A 15 15.20 -3.58 1.20
N HIS A 16 14.21 -3.37 0.33
CA HIS A 16 13.66 -4.40 -0.56
C HIS A 16 13.17 -5.66 0.18
N ASP A 17 12.81 -5.51 1.46
CA ASP A 17 12.38 -6.61 2.35
C ASP A 17 10.88 -6.55 2.66
N GLY A 18 10.17 -5.59 2.07
CA GLY A 18 8.76 -5.39 2.32
C GLY A 18 8.16 -4.23 1.54
N ILE A 19 6.86 -4.01 1.77
CA ILE A 19 6.06 -2.94 1.20
C ILE A 19 5.63 -1.98 2.31
N ASP A 20 5.65 -0.70 1.99
CA ASP A 20 5.23 0.42 2.82
C ASP A 20 4.03 1.09 2.14
N ALA A 21 2.91 1.20 2.84
CA ALA A 21 1.74 1.94 2.37
C ALA A 21 1.44 3.10 3.31
N ASP A 22 1.47 4.30 2.77
CA ASP A 22 1.15 5.54 3.48
C ASP A 22 -0.19 6.08 2.97
N LEU A 23 -0.99 6.60 3.89
CA LEU A 23 -2.16 7.39 3.56
C LEU A 23 -1.85 8.85 3.86
N ILE A 24 -1.90 9.70 2.83
CA ILE A 24 -1.51 11.10 2.91
C ILE A 24 -2.76 11.97 2.66
N ASP A 25 -3.04 12.90 3.57
CA ASP A 25 -4.10 13.90 3.43
C ASP A 25 -3.74 15.02 2.42
N ASP A 26 -4.69 15.88 2.06
CA ASP A 26 -4.52 17.03 1.15
C ASP A 26 -3.44 18.03 1.63
N ASP A 27 -3.23 18.17 2.94
CA ASP A 27 -2.13 18.98 3.51
C ASP A 27 -0.75 18.29 3.37
N GLY A 28 -0.71 17.07 2.82
CA GLY A 28 0.53 16.31 2.64
C GLY A 28 1.02 15.61 3.91
N LEU A 29 0.17 15.49 4.93
CA LEU A 29 0.48 14.80 6.18
C LEU A 29 0.14 13.31 6.07
N VAL A 30 1.02 12.46 6.60
CA VAL A 30 0.72 11.02 6.74
C VAL A 30 -0.28 10.84 7.88
N GLU A 31 -1.51 10.47 7.51
CA GLU A 31 -2.60 10.13 8.44
C GLU A 31 -2.36 8.78 9.09
N THR A 32 -1.98 7.79 8.27
CA THR A 32 -1.68 6.45 8.73
C THR A 32 -0.65 5.79 7.82
N THR A 33 0.06 4.81 8.36
CA THR A 33 1.08 4.03 7.65
C THR A 33 0.92 2.56 8.02
N THR A 34 1.07 1.70 7.02
CA THR A 34 1.11 0.25 7.20
C THR A 34 2.38 -0.29 6.53
N GLN A 35 3.05 -1.20 7.22
CA GLN A 35 4.25 -1.83 6.69
C GLN A 35 4.08 -3.34 6.74
N LEU A 36 4.48 -3.98 5.66
CA LEU A 36 4.43 -5.41 5.47
C LEU A 36 5.82 -5.92 5.12
N ALA A 37 6.29 -6.94 5.81
CA ALA A 37 7.53 -7.61 5.49
C ALA A 37 7.25 -8.80 4.55
N TYR A 38 8.04 -8.94 3.49
CA TYR A 38 7.97 -10.06 2.57
C TYR A 38 8.17 -11.41 3.27
N GLY A 39 9.03 -11.43 4.30
CA GLY A 39 9.26 -12.61 5.13
C GLY A 39 8.05 -13.10 5.94
N ASP A 40 7.03 -12.27 6.16
CA ASP A 40 5.78 -12.71 6.82
C ASP A 40 4.92 -13.56 5.87
N TYR A 41 5.19 -13.47 4.56
CA TYR A 41 4.45 -14.13 3.49
C TYR A 41 5.30 -15.12 2.69
N ASP A 42 6.47 -15.51 3.21
CA ASP A 42 7.45 -16.38 2.54
C ASP A 42 7.79 -15.91 1.10
N VAL A 43 7.76 -14.59 0.86
CA VAL A 43 8.20 -14.01 -0.41
C VAL A 43 9.50 -13.25 -0.23
N THR A 44 10.21 -13.06 -1.34
CA THR A 44 11.44 -12.28 -1.42
C THR A 44 11.45 -11.52 -2.74
N ALA A 45 12.00 -10.31 -2.74
CA ALA A 45 12.23 -9.58 -4.00
C ALA A 45 13.39 -10.26 -4.75
N GLU A 46 13.20 -10.56 -6.04
CA GLU A 46 14.28 -11.11 -6.89
C GLU A 46 15.40 -10.08 -7.12
N ARG A 47 15.04 -8.79 -7.05
CA ARG A 47 15.97 -7.65 -7.13
C ARG A 47 16.66 -7.43 -5.79
N GLY A 48 17.99 -7.53 -5.78
CA GLY A 48 18.82 -7.26 -4.60
C GLY A 48 18.92 -5.76 -4.29
N ASP A 49 19.88 -5.09 -4.92
CA ASP A 49 20.13 -3.64 -4.78
C ASP A 49 19.64 -2.82 -6.00
N ASP A 50 18.91 -3.45 -6.93
CA ASP A 50 18.33 -2.77 -8.09
C ASP A 50 17.18 -1.84 -7.66
N GLU A 51 16.93 -0.79 -8.46
CA GLU A 51 15.85 0.15 -8.19
C GLU A 51 14.52 -0.61 -8.05
N GLY A 52 13.80 -0.32 -6.96
CA GLY A 52 12.52 -0.95 -6.65
C GLY A 52 11.47 -0.67 -7.74
N PRO A 53 10.28 -1.28 -7.64
CA PRO A 53 9.20 -0.95 -8.54
C PRO A 53 8.80 0.52 -8.30
N ASP A 54 8.23 1.14 -9.33
CA ASP A 54 7.65 2.46 -9.17
C ASP A 54 6.59 2.43 -8.06
N ARG A 55 6.59 3.48 -7.24
CA ARG A 55 5.52 3.66 -6.25
C ARG A 55 4.19 3.85 -6.95
N ILE A 56 3.13 3.27 -6.38
CA ILE A 56 1.77 3.39 -6.89
C ILE A 56 1.04 4.38 -6.00
N GLU A 57 0.36 5.34 -6.61
CA GLU A 57 -0.35 6.42 -5.91
C GLU A 57 -1.80 6.46 -6.40
N GLU A 58 -2.75 6.27 -5.49
CA GLU A 58 -4.19 6.31 -5.80
C GLU A 58 -4.84 7.44 -4.99
N ARG A 59 -5.40 8.43 -5.69
CA ARG A 59 -6.05 9.59 -5.07
C ARG A 59 -7.56 9.36 -4.98
N PHE A 60 -8.14 9.62 -3.82
CA PHE A 60 -9.57 9.46 -3.58
C PHE A 60 -10.12 10.54 -2.65
N THR A 61 -11.43 10.77 -2.70
CA THR A 61 -12.12 11.77 -1.87
C THR A 61 -13.27 11.08 -1.13
N VAL A 62 -13.33 11.24 0.19
CA VAL A 62 -14.33 10.62 1.07
C VAL A 62 -14.91 11.61 2.08
N ASP A 63 -16.12 11.34 2.55
CA ASP A 63 -16.74 12.03 3.69
C ASP A 63 -16.69 11.07 4.88
N ALA A 64 -15.60 11.10 5.64
CA ALA A 64 -15.33 10.13 6.70
C ALA A 64 -14.78 10.82 7.96
N SER A 65 -15.02 10.23 9.13
CA SER A 65 -14.42 10.64 10.41
C SER A 65 -13.10 9.92 10.68
N SER A 66 -12.91 8.75 10.06
CA SER A 66 -11.73 7.92 10.26
C SER A 66 -11.38 7.21 8.97
N VAL A 67 -10.09 7.22 8.67
CA VAL A 67 -9.50 6.51 7.54
C VAL A 67 -8.42 5.55 8.03
N GLY A 68 -8.26 4.43 7.33
CA GLY A 68 -7.30 3.39 7.64
C GLY A 68 -6.80 2.69 6.38
N ILE A 69 -5.77 1.86 6.54
CA ILE A 69 -5.27 0.98 5.48
C ILE A 69 -5.45 -0.46 5.96
N GLU A 70 -6.12 -1.27 5.16
CA GLU A 70 -6.19 -2.71 5.33
C GLU A 70 -5.34 -3.36 4.24
N VAL A 71 -4.60 -4.41 4.61
CA VAL A 71 -3.75 -5.16 3.69
C VAL A 71 -4.12 -6.63 3.73
N GLU A 72 -4.32 -7.20 2.56
CA GLU A 72 -4.63 -8.61 2.38
C GLU A 72 -3.74 -9.19 1.28
N ARG A 73 -3.42 -10.50 1.38
CA ARG A 73 -2.75 -11.22 0.30
C ARG A 73 -3.73 -12.21 -0.30
N GLU A 74 -4.06 -12.01 -1.56
CA GLU A 74 -4.98 -12.88 -2.34
C GLU A 74 -4.21 -13.39 -3.56
N ASP A 75 -4.34 -14.66 -3.95
CA ASP A 75 -3.80 -15.24 -5.22
C ASP A 75 -2.37 -14.83 -5.70
N GLY A 76 -1.44 -14.43 -4.81
CA GLY A 76 -0.10 -13.94 -5.22
C GLY A 76 -0.04 -12.44 -5.53
N GLU A 77 -0.94 -11.67 -4.95
CA GLU A 77 -1.01 -10.22 -5.01
C GLU A 77 -1.26 -9.64 -3.60
N PHE A 78 -0.61 -8.53 -3.31
CA PHE A 78 -0.88 -7.71 -2.13
C PHE A 78 -1.94 -6.68 -2.48
N VAL A 79 -3.05 -6.72 -1.75
CA VAL A 79 -4.18 -5.82 -1.94
C VAL A 79 -4.21 -4.84 -0.78
N PHE A 80 -3.93 -3.58 -1.08
CA PHE A 80 -3.99 -2.46 -0.14
C PHE A 80 -5.31 -1.73 -0.32
N ARG A 81 -6.17 -1.74 0.71
CA ARG A 81 -7.46 -1.06 0.70
C ARG A 81 -7.43 0.12 1.64
N ALA A 82 -7.73 1.30 1.13
CA ALA A 82 -8.03 2.43 1.98
C ALA A 82 -9.48 2.31 2.44
N VAL A 83 -9.70 2.29 3.75
CA VAL A 83 -11.01 2.08 4.35
C VAL A 83 -11.40 3.31 5.17
N ALA A 84 -12.54 3.88 4.82
CA ALA A 84 -13.08 5.10 5.39
C ALA A 84 -14.39 4.75 6.11
N ASP A 85 -14.46 4.95 7.44
CA ASP A 85 -15.60 4.55 8.29
C ASP A 85 -16.07 3.07 8.10
N GLY A 86 -15.16 2.19 7.71
CA GLY A 86 -15.46 0.76 7.46
C GLY A 86 -15.94 0.45 6.04
N GLU A 87 -15.93 1.42 5.13
CA GLU A 87 -16.22 1.23 3.71
C GLU A 87 -14.94 1.41 2.87
N GLU A 88 -14.77 0.57 1.84
CA GLU A 88 -13.65 0.70 0.91
C GLU A 88 -13.77 2.01 0.10
N ALA A 89 -12.74 2.84 0.21
CA ALA A 89 -12.64 4.12 -0.48
C ALA A 89 -11.73 4.05 -1.72
N ALA A 90 -10.66 3.27 -1.62
CA ALA A 90 -9.68 3.07 -2.69
C ALA A 90 -8.96 1.72 -2.52
N ARG A 91 -8.38 1.21 -3.61
CA ARG A 91 -7.71 -0.09 -3.65
C ARG A 91 -6.50 -0.04 -4.59
N ILE A 92 -5.35 -0.47 -4.10
CA ILE A 92 -4.15 -0.71 -4.91
C ILE A 92 -3.82 -2.20 -4.86
N GLU A 93 -3.57 -2.79 -6.03
CA GLU A 93 -3.21 -4.19 -6.18
C GLU A 93 -1.76 -4.27 -6.66
N VAL A 94 -0.94 -5.01 -5.91
CA VAL A 94 0.47 -5.23 -6.20
C VAL A 94 0.68 -6.70 -6.48
N SER A 95 0.82 -7.06 -7.76
CA SER A 95 1.08 -8.44 -8.15
C SER A 95 2.54 -8.82 -7.93
N ASP A 96 2.79 -10.05 -7.47
CA ASP A 96 4.14 -10.60 -7.34
C ASP A 96 4.92 -10.49 -8.67
N THR A 97 4.25 -10.66 -9.82
CA THR A 97 4.91 -10.54 -11.14
C THR A 97 5.33 -9.11 -11.48
N GLU A 98 4.48 -8.13 -11.18
CA GLU A 98 4.79 -6.71 -11.44
C GLU A 98 5.96 -6.24 -10.58
N TRP A 99 5.97 -6.70 -9.34
CA TRP A 99 7.01 -6.37 -8.37
C TRP A 99 8.14 -7.40 -8.34
N ALA A 100 8.23 -8.33 -9.29
CA ALA A 100 9.28 -9.35 -9.37
C ALA A 100 9.55 -10.06 -8.03
N LEU A 101 8.49 -10.43 -7.32
CA LEU A 101 8.52 -11.16 -6.06
C LEU A 101 8.52 -12.67 -6.34
N LEU A 102 9.39 -13.38 -5.65
CA LEU A 102 9.49 -14.83 -5.69
C LEU A 102 9.03 -15.42 -4.37
N GLN A 103 8.27 -16.49 -4.47
CA GLN A 103 8.03 -17.41 -3.37
C GLN A 103 9.36 -18.07 -2.99
N SER A 104 9.78 -17.89 -1.74
CA SER A 104 11.06 -18.38 -1.20
C SER A 104 10.98 -19.79 -0.64
#